data_AF-A0A1V5KKV3-F1
#
_entry.id   AF-A0A1V5KKV3-F1
#
_cell.length_a   1.000
_cell.length_b   1.000
_cell.length_c   1.000
_cell.angle_alpha   90.00
_cell.angle_beta   90.00
_cell.angle_gamma   90.00
#
_symmetry.space_group_name_H-M   'P 1'
#
loop_
_entity.id
_entity.type
_entity.pdbx_description
1 polymer ?
#
loop_
_entity_poly.entity_id
_entity_poly.type
_entity_poly.pdbx_seq_one_letter_code
_entity_poly.pdbx_strand_id
1 'polypeptide(L)'
;MTMYAVFRTVDIFLWVVRTAILAYWLLTLLRFNNRLMQLLAKFVYPFVVPFRRPAMWVMRRTGLPIDFTIWFSVIGISIANELLWMLYWRVFFPMGL
;
A
#
# COMPACT_ATOMS: atom_id res chain seq x y z
N MET A 1 4.15 -12.37 24.24
CA MET A 1 3.96 -12.13 22.78
C MET A 1 5.32 -12.22 22.12
N THR A 2 5.53 -13.11 21.15
CA THR A 2 6.81 -13.22 20.44
C THR A 2 6.96 -12.07 19.44
N MET A 3 8.16 -11.50 19.29
CA MET A 3 8.41 -10.43 18.31
C MET A 3 7.98 -10.84 16.89
N TYR A 4 8.18 -12.11 16.52
CA TYR A 4 7.67 -12.69 15.28
C TYR A 4 6.15 -12.49 15.09
N ALA A 5 5.33 -12.66 16.13
CA ALA A 5 3.89 -12.47 16.03
C ALA A 5 3.50 -11.01 15.73
N VAL A 6 4.27 -10.04 16.25
CA VAL A 6 4.08 -8.62 15.95
C VAL A 6 4.40 -8.34 14.49
N PHE A 7 5.55 -8.80 14.00
CA PHE A 7 5.94 -8.66 12.59
C PHE A 7 4.93 -9.31 11.64
N ARG A 8 4.48 -10.53 11.96
CA ARG A 8 3.45 -11.24 11.19
C ARG A 8 2.12 -10.50 11.17
N THR A 9 1.74 -9.85 12.27
CA THR A 9 0.50 -9.06 12.33
C THR A 9 0.59 -7.83 11.43
N VAL A 10 1.74 -7.14 11.42
CA VAL A 10 1.96 -5.99 10.54
C VAL A 10 2.01 -6.41 9.07
N ASP A 11 2.67 -7.54 8.76
CA ASP A 11 2.70 -8.11 7.42
C ASP A 11 1.28 -8.39 6.88
N ILE A 12 0.45 -9.08 7.67
CA ILE A 12 -0.95 -9.33 7.33
C ILE A 12 -1.71 -8.02 7.15
N PHE A 13 -1.51 -7.04 8.03
CA PHE A 13 -2.16 -5.74 7.92
C PHE A 13 -1.80 -5.02 6.61
N LEU A 14 -0.51 -4.96 6.24
CA LEU A 14 -0.06 -4.36 4.99
C LEU A 14 -0.61 -5.11 3.77
N TRP A 15 -0.72 -6.43 3.85
CA TRP A 15 -1.34 -7.24 2.80
C TRP A 15 -2.83 -6.92 2.63
N VAL A 16 -3.58 -6.76 3.74
CA VAL A 16 -4.99 -6.32 3.70
C VAL A 16 -5.12 -4.94 3.07
N VAL A 17 -4.29 -3.96 3.47
CA VAL A 17 -4.33 -2.60 2.92
C VAL A 17 -4.03 -2.61 1.42
N ARG A 18 -3.01 -3.34 0.98
CA ARG A 18 -2.68 -3.50 -0.45
C ARG A 18 -3.83 -4.11 -1.23
N THR A 19 -4.46 -5.14 -0.68
CA THR A 19 -5.62 -5.81 -1.29
C THR A 19 -6.82 -4.87 -1.39
N ALA A 20 -7.08 -4.07 -0.35
CA ALA A 20 -8.15 -3.07 -0.33
C ALA A 20 -7.94 -1.98 -1.39
N ILE A 21 -6.70 -1.53 -1.59
CA ILE A 21 -6.33 -0.56 -2.65
C ILE A 21 -6.59 -1.15 -4.04
N LEU A 22 -6.18 -2.40 -4.27
CA LEU A 22 -6.42 -3.09 -5.54
C LEU A 22 -7.91 -3.33 -5.80
N ALA A 23 -8.65 -3.73 -4.77
CA ALA A 23 -10.10 -3.89 -4.84
C ALA A 23 -10.79 -2.56 -5.18
N TYR A 24 -10.38 -1.46 -4.54
CA TYR A 24 -10.87 -0.11 -4.86
C TYR A 24 -10.59 0.26 -6.31
N TRP A 25 -9.37 0.01 -6.80
CA TRP A 25 -9.00 0.26 -8.18
C TRP A 25 -9.87 -0.54 -9.16
N LEU A 26 -10.05 -1.85 -8.92
CA LEU A 26 -10.87 -2.73 -9.75
C LEU A 26 -12.33 -2.29 -9.77
N LEU A 27 -12.90 -1.94 -8.60
CA LEU A 27 -14.28 -1.46 -8.49
C LEU A 27 -14.49 -0.10 -9.16
N THR A 28 -13.47 0.76 -9.13
CA THR A 28 -13.48 2.04 -9.86
C THR A 28 -13.55 1.80 -11.36
N LEU A 29 -12.80 0.81 -11.85
CA LEU A 29 -12.75 0.42 -13.26
C LEU A 29 -14.10 -0.13 -13.75
N LEU A 30 -14.79 -0.89 -12.89
CA LEU A 30 -16.15 -1.39 -13.12
C LEU A 30 -17.25 -0.34 -12.91
N ARG A 31 -16.90 0.93 -12.61
CA ARG A 31 -17.81 2.06 -12.36
C ARG A 31 -18.87 1.80 -11.28
N PHE A 32 -18.59 0.98 -10.28
CA PHE A 32 -19.50 0.75 -9.16
C PHE A 32 -19.57 1.99 -8.25
N ASN A 33 -20.76 2.58 -8.09
CA ASN A 33 -20.98 3.77 -7.27
C ASN A 33 -21.92 3.50 -6.07
N ASN A 34 -21.55 2.51 -5.24
CA ASN A 34 -22.31 2.11 -4.06
C ASN A 34 -21.76 2.74 -2.77
N ARG A 35 -22.54 2.75 -1.68
CA ARG A 35 -22.07 3.20 -0.35
C ARG A 35 -20.83 2.46 0.14
N LEU A 36 -20.69 1.17 -0.20
CA LEU A 36 -19.50 0.37 0.09
C LEU A 36 -18.24 0.93 -0.58
N MET A 37 -18.38 1.47 -1.80
CA MET A 37 -17.27 2.10 -2.51
C MET A 37 -16.79 3.36 -1.79
N GLN A 38 -17.71 4.15 -1.25
CA GLN A 38 -17.37 5.35 -0.48
C GLN A 38 -16.66 5.00 0.85
N LEU A 39 -17.12 3.95 1.54
CA LEU A 39 -16.45 3.45 2.75
C LEU A 39 -15.05 2.94 2.44
N LEU A 40 -14.91 2.15 1.37
CA LEU A 40 -13.62 1.64 0.91
C LEU A 40 -12.69 2.80 0.50
N ALA A 41 -13.21 3.80 -0.22
CA ALA A 41 -12.46 5.00 -0.57
C ALA A 41 -11.95 5.72 0.67
N LYS A 42 -12.80 5.91 1.69
CA LYS A 42 -12.43 6.58 2.94
C LYS A 42 -11.34 5.81 3.71
N PHE A 43 -11.38 4.48 3.68
CA PHE A 43 -10.35 3.63 4.26
C PHE A 43 -9.02 3.71 3.48
N VAL A 44 -9.09 3.65 2.16
CA VAL A 44 -7.93 3.63 1.26
C VAL A 44 -7.24 5.00 1.15
N TYR A 45 -8.01 6.08 1.16
CA TYR A 45 -7.53 7.45 0.95
C TYR A 45 -6.28 7.84 1.76
N PRO A 46 -6.22 7.65 3.10
CA PRO A 46 -5.04 8.02 3.89
C PRO A 46 -3.75 7.33 3.42
N PHE A 47 -3.83 6.10 2.90
CA PHE A 47 -2.68 5.35 2.40
C PHE A 47 -2.23 5.79 1.01
N VAL A 48 -3.12 6.41 0.24
CA VAL A 48 -2.88 6.82 -1.15
C VAL A 48 -2.45 8.30 -1.25
N VAL A 49 -2.93 9.16 -0.34
CA VAL A 49 -2.59 10.60 -0.26
C VAL A 49 -1.09 10.91 -0.33
N PRO A 50 -0.19 10.25 0.43
CA PRO A 50 1.24 10.59 0.38
C PRO A 50 1.85 10.38 -1.00
N PHE A 51 1.29 9.47 -1.80
CA PHE A 51 1.76 9.15 -3.14
C PHE A 51 1.21 10.08 -4.23
N ARG A 52 0.27 10.99 -3.93
CA ARG A 52 -0.27 11.94 -4.91
C ARG A 52 0.76 12.90 -5.46
N ARG A 53 1.62 13.44 -4.59
CA ARG A 53 2.67 14.39 -4.99
C ARG A 53 3.69 13.76 -5.95
N PRO A 54 4.29 12.60 -5.65
CA PRO A 54 5.19 11.95 -6.59
C PRO A 54 4.47 11.50 -7.87
N ALA A 55 3.23 11.02 -7.79
CA ALA A 55 2.46 10.67 -8.99
C ALA A 55 2.22 11.87 -9.90
N MET A 56 1.80 13.02 -9.36
CA MET A 56 1.65 14.27 -10.12
C MET A 56 2.98 14.77 -10.69
N TRP A 57 4.08 14.60 -9.95
CA TRP A 57 5.41 14.97 -10.45
C TRP A 57 5.78 14.14 -11.68
N VAL A 58 5.56 12.82 -11.64
CA VAL A 58 5.78 11.94 -12.80
C VAL A 58 4.85 12.31 -13.95
N MET A 59 3.57 12.54 -13.67
CA MET A 59 2.57 12.91 -14.68
C MET A 59 2.96 14.19 -15.43
N ARG A 60 3.46 15.21 -14.73
CA ARG A 60 3.94 16.46 -15.33
C ARG A 60 5.20 16.27 -16.18
N ARG A 61 6.04 15.29 -15.85
CA ARG A 61 7.26 14.96 -16.59
C ARG A 61 6.98 14.14 -17.85
N THR A 62 6.02 13.21 -17.78
CA THR A 62 5.72 12.28 -18.89
C THR A 62 4.57 12.73 -19.78
N GLY A 63 3.74 13.67 -19.32
CA GLY A 63 2.57 14.16 -20.08
C GLY A 63 1.44 13.13 -20.23
N LEU A 64 1.54 11.99 -19.53
CA LEU A 64 0.55 10.92 -19.61
C LEU A 64 -0.70 11.27 -18.79
N PRO A 65 -1.92 11.10 -19.33
CA PRO A 65 -3.17 11.39 -18.61
C PRO A 65 -3.58 10.27 -17.63
N ILE A 66 -2.61 9.49 -17.12
CA ILE A 66 -2.85 8.32 -16.27
C ILE A 66 -2.55 8.70 -14.81
N ASP A 67 -3.52 8.50 -13.92
CA ASP A 67 -3.33 8.71 -12.48
C ASP A 67 -2.55 7.52 -11.89
N PHE A 68 -1.24 7.71 -11.74
CA PHE A 68 -0.34 6.71 -11.17
C PHE A 68 -0.43 6.61 -9.63
N THR A 69 -1.23 7.44 -8.96
CA THR A 69 -1.25 7.52 -7.49
C THR A 69 -1.52 6.17 -6.84
N ILE A 70 -2.49 5.41 -7.38
CA ILE A 70 -2.84 4.08 -6.88
C ILE A 70 -1.68 3.11 -7.07
N TRP A 71 -1.05 3.10 -8.24
CA TRP A 71 0.11 2.25 -8.53
C TRP A 71 1.29 2.57 -7.61
N PHE A 72 1.60 3.86 -7.41
CA PHE A 72 2.63 4.27 -6.47
C PHE A 72 2.32 3.85 -5.03
N SER A 73 1.06 3.88 -4.61
CA SER A 73 0.68 3.41 -3.28
C SER A 73 0.89 1.90 -3.10
N VAL A 74 0.57 1.09 -4.10
CA VAL A 74 0.81 -0.37 -4.09
C VAL A 74 2.30 -0.68 -4.03
N ILE A 75 3.11 0.03 -4.83
CA ILE A 75 4.56 -0.11 -4.84
C ILE A 75 5.13 0.31 -3.48
N GLY A 76 4.73 1.46 -2.95
CA GLY A 76 5.20 1.96 -1.66
C GLY A 76 4.89 1.03 -0.50
N ILE A 77 3.69 0.44 -0.46
CA ILE A 77 3.33 -0.56 0.55
C ILE A 77 4.13 -1.86 0.39
N SER A 78 4.41 -2.28 -0.85
CA SER A 78 5.23 -3.46 -1.11
C SER A 78 6.67 -3.26 -0.66
N ILE A 79 7.26 -2.10 -0.94
CA ILE A 79 8.59 -1.71 -0.46
C ILE A 79 8.61 -1.65 1.07
N ALA A 80 7.58 -1.07 1.70
CA ALA A 80 7.49 -1.02 3.16
C ALA A 80 7.41 -2.41 3.79
N ASN A 81 6.70 -3.35 3.16
CA ASN A 81 6.61 -4.74 3.59
C ASN A 81 7.98 -5.44 3.46
N GLU A 82 8.67 -5.31 2.31
CA GLU A 82 10.01 -5.87 2.12
C GLU A 82 11.04 -5.28 3.10
N LEU A 83 11.01 -3.97 3.32
CA LEU A 83 11.86 -3.29 4.30
C LEU A 83 11.62 -3.82 5.71
N LEU A 84 10.37 -4.12 6.07
CA LEU A 84 10.01 -4.65 7.38
C LEU A 84 10.59 -6.06 7.58
N TRP A 85 10.52 -6.93 6.56
CA TRP A 85 11.17 -8.24 6.58
C TRP A 85 12.70 -8.14 6.57
N MET A 86 13.27 -7.20 5.82
CA MET A 86 14.72 -6.97 5.79
C MET A 86 15.23 -6.46 7.14
N LEU A 87 14.47 -5.59 7.83
CA LEU A 87 14.75 -5.15 9.19
C LEU A 87 14.65 -6.31 10.19
N TYR A 88 13.61 -7.13 10.10
CA TYR A 88 13.47 -8.33 10.92
C TYR A 88 14.70 -9.24 10.76
N TRP A 89 15.06 -9.54 9.51
CA TRP A 89 16.26 -10.32 9.23
C TRP A 89 17.50 -9.64 9.81
N ARG A 90 17.74 -8.37 9.53
CA ARG A 90 18.97 -7.68 9.95
C ARG A 90 19.10 -7.49 11.45
N VAL A 91 18.00 -7.44 12.20
CA VAL A 91 18.02 -7.27 13.67
C VAL A 91 18.10 -8.61 14.39
N PHE A 92 17.36 -9.63 13.93
CA PHE A 92 17.26 -10.92 14.63
C PHE A 92 18.24 -11.98 14.12
N PHE A 93 18.73 -11.87 12.89
CA PHE A 93 19.73 -12.80 12.36
C PHE A 93 21.14 -12.66 12.99
N PRO A 94 21.66 -11.46 13.31
CA PRO A 94 22.95 -11.34 14.00
C PRO A 94 22.88 -11.61 15.51
N MET A 95 21.68 -11.78 16.10
CA MET A 95 21.52 -12.10 17.52
C MET A 95 21.62 -13.61 17.83
N GLY A 96 21.88 -14.46 16.83
CA GLY A 96 22.13 -15.88 17.06
C GLY A 96 20.93 -16.62 17.65
N LEU A 97 19.95 -16.93 16.79
CA LEU A 97 19.17 -18.16 16.95
C LEU A 97 19.93 -19.31 16.30
#